data_AF-A0A7J2R4F1-F1
#
_entry.id   AF-A0A7J2R4F1-F1
#
_cell.length_a   1.000
_cell.length_b   1.000
_cell.length_c   1.000
_cell.angle_alpha   90.00
_cell.angle_beta   90.00
_cell.angle_gamma   90.00
#
_symmetry.space_group_name_H-M   'P 1'
#
loop_
_entity.id
_entity.type
_entity.pdbx_description
1 polymer ?
#
loop_
_entity_poly.entity_id
_entity_poly.type
_entity_poly.pdbx_seq_one_letter_code
_entity_poly.pdbx_strand_id
1 'polypeptide(L)'
;MRKYKKKIKLLNEMGGKCKCCGCVDFWNLSFDHITPILRKNGTGRTDMMKILIKDKKLRKQFQILCHGCNLSKNTNERCVIDHKLRMSFV
;
A
#
# COMPACT_ATOMS: atom_id res chain seq x y z
N MET A 1 -13.45 -2.60 15.72
CA MET A 1 -13.62 -3.74 14.76
C MET A 1 -14.09 -3.34 13.34
N ARG A 2 -15.03 -2.42 13.14
CA ARG A 2 -15.61 -2.09 11.80
C ARG A 2 -14.59 -1.58 10.76
N LYS A 3 -13.56 -0.85 11.19
CA LYS A 3 -12.49 -0.31 10.31
C LYS A 3 -11.64 -1.43 9.68
N TYR A 4 -11.26 -2.43 10.47
CA TYR A 4 -10.45 -3.57 10.00
C TYR A 4 -11.20 -4.42 8.97
N LYS A 5 -12.50 -4.69 9.19
CA LYS A 5 -13.33 -5.41 8.19
C LYS A 5 -13.35 -4.68 6.84
N LYS A 6 -13.50 -3.36 6.83
CA LYS A 6 -13.45 -2.54 5.61
C LYS A 6 -12.07 -2.57 4.94
N LYS A 7 -11.00 -2.44 5.73
CA LYS A 7 -9.61 -2.54 5.25
C LYS A 7 -9.37 -3.89 4.57
N ILE A 8 -9.69 -5.00 5.24
CA ILE A 8 -9.48 -6.36 4.74
C ILE A 8 -10.27 -6.56 3.44
N LYS A 9 -11.55 -6.16 3.41
CA LYS A 9 -12.36 -6.25 2.19
C LYS A 9 -11.72 -5.48 1.02
N LEU A 10 -11.31 -4.23 1.26
CA LEU A 10 -10.69 -3.41 0.22
C LEU A 10 -9.32 -3.97 -0.23
N LEU A 11 -8.50 -4.47 0.70
CA LEU A 11 -7.25 -5.15 0.38
C LEU A 11 -7.51 -6.34 -0.55
N ASN A 12 -8.48 -7.19 -0.23
CA ASN A 12 -8.83 -8.35 -1.05
C ASN A 12 -9.31 -7.94 -2.44
N GLU A 13 -10.17 -6.91 -2.54
CA GLU A 13 -10.63 -6.36 -3.82
C GLU A 13 -9.48 -5.77 -4.68
N MET A 14 -8.37 -5.38 -4.06
CA MET A 14 -7.19 -4.82 -4.71
C MET A 14 -6.02 -5.82 -4.84
N GLY A 15 -6.25 -7.11 -4.54
CA GLY A 15 -5.31 -8.22 -4.76
C GLY A 15 -4.65 -8.80 -3.52
N GLY A 16 -4.84 -8.20 -2.33
CA GLY A 16 -4.52 -8.80 -1.03
C GLY A 16 -3.04 -9.03 -0.72
N LYS A 17 -2.11 -8.51 -1.52
CA LYS A 17 -0.67 -8.72 -1.34
C LYS A 17 0.16 -7.49 -1.71
N CYS A 18 1.33 -7.38 -1.10
CA CYS A 18 2.33 -6.38 -1.47
C CYS A 18 2.76 -6.56 -2.93
N LYS A 19 2.71 -5.48 -3.72
CA LYS A 19 3.14 -5.48 -5.12
C LYS A 19 4.66 -5.62 -5.28
N CYS A 20 5.46 -5.24 -4.27
CA CYS A 20 6.93 -5.37 -4.30
C CYS A 20 7.38 -6.79 -3.90
N CYS A 21 7.06 -7.23 -2.68
CA CYS A 21 7.62 -8.45 -2.08
C CYS A 21 6.65 -9.63 -1.97
N GLY A 22 5.37 -9.44 -2.30
CA GLY A 22 4.36 -10.50 -2.18
C GLY A 22 3.85 -10.79 -0.76
N CYS A 23 4.30 -10.08 0.28
CA CYS A 23 3.76 -10.19 1.64
C CYS A 23 2.22 -10.11 1.65
N VAL A 24 1.56 -10.98 2.42
CA VAL A 24 0.09 -11.10 2.51
C VAL A 24 -0.46 -10.72 3.90
N ASP A 25 0.42 -10.45 4.87
CA ASP A 25 0.02 -10.14 6.24
C ASP A 25 -0.74 -8.82 6.29
N PHE A 26 -2.07 -8.88 6.37
CA PHE A 26 -2.94 -7.71 6.21
C PHE A 26 -2.67 -6.58 7.22
N TRP A 27 -2.11 -6.91 8.38
CA TRP A 27 -1.66 -5.97 9.40
C TRP A 27 -0.53 -5.10 8.88
N ASN A 28 0.36 -5.69 8.07
CA ASN A 28 1.53 -5.06 7.47
C ASN A 28 1.22 -4.36 6.13
N LEU A 29 0.03 -4.58 5.55
CA LEU A 29 -0.35 -3.99 4.27
C LEU A 29 -0.93 -2.59 4.42
N SER A 30 -0.52 -1.69 3.52
CA SER A 30 -1.03 -0.32 3.36
C SER A 30 -1.33 -0.02 1.89
N PHE A 31 -2.22 0.95 1.66
CA PHE A 31 -2.44 1.51 0.33
C PHE A 31 -1.49 2.69 0.13
N ASP A 32 -0.91 2.78 -1.06
CA ASP A 32 0.04 3.82 -1.41
C ASP A 32 -0.16 4.30 -2.86
N HIS A 33 0.18 5.55 -3.16
CA HIS A 33 0.01 6.11 -4.50
C HIS A 33 1.11 5.56 -5.43
N ILE A 34 0.74 5.08 -6.62
CA ILE A 34 1.74 4.62 -7.60
C ILE A 34 2.62 5.81 -8.02
N THR A 35 1.99 6.92 -8.41
CA THR A 35 2.67 8.19 -8.69
C THR A 35 2.58 9.09 -7.46
N PRO A 36 3.71 9.57 -6.90
CA PRO A 36 3.68 10.42 -5.72
C PRO A 36 2.92 11.71 -6.01
N ILE A 37 1.94 12.03 -5.18
CA ILE A 37 1.28 13.33 -5.22
C ILE A 37 2.20 14.31 -4.51
N LEU A 38 2.82 15.23 -5.26
CA LEU A 38 3.52 16.37 -4.68
C LEU A 38 2.55 17.06 -3.74
N ARG A 39 2.92 17.23 -2.46
CA ARG A 39 2.07 17.89 -1.46
C ARG A 39 1.80 19.33 -1.89
N LYS A 40 0.77 19.55 -2.71
CA LYS A 40 0.21 20.87 -2.95
C LYS A 40 -0.46 21.30 -1.66
N ASN A 41 0.19 22.20 -0.94
CA ASN A 41 -0.32 23.06 0.13
C ASN A 41 -1.52 22.50 0.93
N GLY A 42 -1.23 21.88 2.08
CA GLY A 42 -2.12 21.95 3.25
C GLY A 42 -3.50 21.28 3.18
N THR A 43 -3.84 20.49 2.17
CA THR A 43 -5.10 19.73 2.20
C THR A 43 -4.98 18.57 3.20
N GLY A 44 -5.77 18.63 4.27
CA GLY A 44 -5.69 17.71 5.41
C GLY A 44 -5.73 16.23 5.02
N ARG A 45 -5.23 15.37 5.91
CA ARG A 45 -5.25 13.90 5.78
C ARG A 45 -6.70 13.41 5.55
N THR A 46 -7.14 13.38 4.30
CA THR A 46 -8.39 12.73 3.95
C THR A 46 -8.17 11.24 4.14
N ASP A 47 -9.13 10.56 4.78
CA ASP A 47 -9.06 9.12 5.02
C ASP A 47 -9.07 8.38 3.68
N MET A 48 -7.87 8.11 3.16
CA MET A 48 -7.61 7.41 1.89
C MET A 48 -8.47 6.17 1.73
N MET A 49 -8.70 5.42 2.81
CA MET A 49 -9.53 4.22 2.79
C MET A 49 -10.99 4.56 2.44
N LYS A 50 -11.54 5.67 2.93
CA LYS A 50 -12.89 6.12 2.55
C LYS A 50 -12.99 6.46 1.08
N ILE A 51 -11.98 7.13 0.52
CA ILE A 51 -11.95 7.48 -0.91
C ILE A 51 -11.90 6.21 -1.75
N LEU A 52 -11.00 5.28 -1.45
CA LEU A 52 -10.84 4.03 -2.22
C LEU A 52 -12.06 3.09 -2.13
N ILE A 53 -12.81 3.16 -1.03
CA ILE A 53 -14.10 2.47 -0.92
C ILE A 53 -15.15 3.10 -1.84
N LYS A 54 -15.20 4.44 -1.93
CA LYS A 54 -16.21 5.17 -2.69
C LYS A 54 -15.91 5.16 -4.20
N ASP A 55 -14.65 5.33 -4.59
CA ASP A 55 -14.23 5.46 -5.98
C ASP A 55 -13.38 4.26 -6.42
N LYS A 56 -13.99 3.36 -7.19
CA LYS A 56 -13.30 2.20 -7.76
C LYS A 56 -12.33 2.58 -8.88
N LYS A 57 -12.57 3.66 -9.63
CA LYS A 57 -11.69 4.09 -10.73
C LYS A 57 -10.37 4.62 -10.16
N LEU A 58 -10.44 5.33 -9.03
CA LEU A 58 -9.27 5.87 -8.36
C LEU A 58 -8.30 4.77 -7.88
N ARG A 59 -8.78 3.56 -7.58
CA ARG A 59 -7.95 2.43 -7.16
C ARG A 59 -6.81 2.12 -8.13
N LYS A 60 -6.95 2.44 -9.42
CA LYS A 60 -5.90 2.27 -10.45
C LYS A 60 -4.66 3.14 -10.20
N GLN A 61 -4.79 4.21 -9.42
CA GLN A 61 -3.68 5.10 -9.04
C GLN A 61 -2.98 4.65 -7.76
N PHE A 62 -3.45 3.58 -7.15
CA PHE A 62 -2.96 3.06 -5.88
C PHE A 62 -2.45 1.64 -6.03
N GLN A 63 -1.55 1.27 -5.13
CA GLN A 63 -1.02 -0.08 -4.99
C GLN A 63 -1.05 -0.51 -3.53
N ILE A 64 -0.99 -1.82 -3.31
CA ILE A 64 -0.80 -2.40 -1.98
C ILE A 64 0.70 -2.61 -1.77
N LEU A 65 1.23 -2.09 -0.68
CA LEU A 65 2.61 -2.32 -0.24
C LEU A 65 2.60 -2.74 1.23
N CYS A 66 3.56 -3.58 1.63
CA CYS A 66 3.83 -3.77 3.05
C CYS A 66 4.56 -2.55 3.62
N HIS A 67 4.55 -2.34 4.94
CA HIS A 67 5.17 -1.17 5.55
C HIS A 67 6.65 -1.02 5.21
N GLY A 68 7.42 -2.11 5.18
CA GLY A 68 8.83 -2.09 4.79
C GLY A 68 9.02 -1.64 3.34
N CYS A 69 8.26 -2.22 2.40
CA CYS A 69 8.36 -1.84 0.99
C CYS A 69 7.89 -0.40 0.76
N ASN A 70 6.84 0.03 1.47
CA ASN A 70 6.34 1.39 1.36
C ASN A 70 7.38 2.42 1.83
N LEU A 71 8.04 2.15 2.96
CA LEU A 71 9.08 3.00 3.50
C LEU A 71 10.27 3.11 2.53
N SER A 72 10.68 1.98 1.93
CA SER A 72 11.86 1.92 1.05
C SER A 72 11.59 2.34 -0.39
N LYS A 73 10.34 2.61 -0.78
CA LYS A 73 9.98 3.00 -2.14
C LYS A 73 10.44 4.43 -2.48
N ASN A 74 10.44 5.33 -1.51
CA ASN A 74 10.67 6.76 -1.72
C ASN A 74 9.74 7.31 -2.82
N THR A 75 10.27 7.70 -3.99
CA THR A 75 9.52 8.20 -5.15
C THR A 75 9.37 7.21 -6.30
N ASN A 76 10.01 6.03 -6.21
CA ASN A 76 9.92 4.98 -7.24
C ASN A 76 8.54 4.32 -7.22
N GLU A 77 8.20 3.42 -8.14
CA GLU A 77 6.95 2.64 -8.04
C GLU A 77 7.06 1.45 -7.09
N ARG A 78 8.27 0.93 -6.90
CA ARG A 78 8.61 -0.22 -6.04
C ARG A 78 9.70 0.16 -5.05
N CYS A 79 9.83 -0.67 -4.04
CA CYS A 79 10.88 -0.56 -3.04
C CYS A 79 12.28 -0.78 -3.65
N VAL A 80 13.30 -0.11 -3.10
CA VAL A 80 14.70 -0.21 -3.59
C VAL A 80 15.51 -1.34 -2.94
N ILE A 81 14.87 -2.14 -2.09
CA ILE A 81 15.54 -3.23 -1.37
C ILE A 81 15.64 -4.46 -2.28
N ASP A 82 16.77 -5.15 -2.24
CA ASP A 82 16.89 -6.49 -2.80
C ASP A 82 16.23 -7.53 -1.88
N HIS A 83 15.09 -8.06 -2.31
CA HIS A 83 14.36 -9.10 -1.58
C HIS A 83 15.01 -10.49 -1.64
N LYS A 84 16.04 -10.68 -2.47
CA LYS A 84 16.76 -11.96 -2.60
C LYS A 84 17.79 -12.16 -1.49
N LEU A 85 18.17 -11.11 -0.77
CA LEU A 85 19.09 -11.18 0.37
C LEU A 85 18.45 -11.80 1.63
N ARG A 86 17.44 -12.66 1.48
CA ARG A 86 16.91 -13.43 2.61
C ARG A 86 18.05 -14.24 3.20
N MET A 87 18.45 -13.86 4.41
CA MET A 87 19.48 -14.52 5.19
C MET A 87 19.21 -16.02 5.20
N SER A 88 20.11 -16.77 4.58
CA SER A 88 20.37 -18.16 4.88
C SER A 88 20.80 -18.21 6.34
N PHE A 89 19.84 -18.22 7.26
CA PHE A 89 20.12 -18.67 8.62
C PHE A 89 20.26 -20.18 8.53
N VAL A 90 21.52 -20.59 8.51
CA VAL A 90 21.98 -21.92 8.91
C VAL A 90 21.49 -22.22 10.32
#